data_AF-A0A7K1CEA9-F1
#
_entry.id   AF-A0A7K1CEA9-F1
#
_cell.length_a   1.000
_cell.length_b   1.000
_cell.length_c   1.000
_cell.angle_alpha   90.00
_cell.angle_beta   90.00
_cell.angle_gamma   90.00
#
_symmetry.space_group_name_H-M   'P 1'
#
loop_
_entity.id
_entity.type
_entity.pdbx_description
1 polymer ?
#
loop_
_entity_poly.entity_id
_entity_poly.type
_entity_poly.pdbx_seq_one_letter_code
_entity_poly.pdbx_strand_id
1 'polypeptide(L)'
;MIDLNLLREDPEKIRVSQRQRGSSVELVDQAIELDKAKRAALAEFEKLRAEQNAHGKLVAAAPKEEKAKLVEHGQQLAVGVKAAEARANEADQKLSQLLMKIDNVVIEGVPAGGEENFVVIKEVGTKPNFSFEAKDHAQLGELLDVIDIERGVKISGSRFYFLKGWGARLELAMMQLALDQAVKAGFTPLITPTLVRPEVMQGTGFLGEHSAEIYYLPDDELYLTGTSEVALAGYHADEIIEDFDQPMRYAGWSTCYRREAGSHG
;
A
#
# COMPACT_ATOMS: atom_id res chain seq x y z
N MET A 1 7.32 2.19 0.05
CA MET A 1 7.96 3.33 -0.64
C MET A 1 9.44 3.05 -0.78
N ILE A 2 10.06 3.42 -1.91
CA ILE A 2 11.51 3.27 -2.10
C ILE A 2 12.31 4.15 -1.13
N ASP A 3 13.50 3.71 -0.74
CA ASP A 3 14.42 4.50 0.08
C ASP A 3 14.95 5.70 -0.73
N LEU A 4 14.85 6.89 -0.15
CA LEU A 4 15.40 8.13 -0.73
C LEU A 4 16.93 8.08 -0.88
N ASN A 5 17.64 7.36 -0.01
CA ASN A 5 19.08 7.18 -0.15
C ASN A 5 19.40 6.36 -1.40
N LEU A 6 18.64 5.28 -1.63
CA LEU A 6 18.79 4.49 -2.86
C LEU A 6 18.54 5.34 -4.11
N LEU A 7 17.50 6.19 -4.09
CA LEU A 7 17.21 7.12 -5.20
C LEU A 7 18.38 8.06 -5.50
N ARG A 8 19.14 8.47 -4.48
CA ARG A 8 20.25 9.42 -4.61
C ARG A 8 21.56 8.75 -4.99
N GLU A 9 21.83 7.58 -4.42
CA GLU A 9 23.10 6.88 -4.55
C GLU A 9 23.14 5.97 -5.78
N ASP A 10 22.04 5.27 -6.06
CA ASP A 10 21.93 4.33 -7.19
C ASP A 10 20.53 4.38 -7.85
N PRO A 11 20.18 5.51 -8.50
CA PRO A 11 18.92 5.61 -9.23
C PRO A 11 18.84 4.64 -10.41
N GLU A 12 19.98 4.17 -10.94
CA GLU A 12 19.99 3.27 -12.08
C GLU A 12 19.41 1.89 -11.73
N LYS A 13 19.67 1.40 -10.51
CA LYS A 13 19.01 0.19 -10.01
C LYS A 13 17.48 0.29 -10.03
N ILE A 14 16.94 1.46 -9.68
CA ILE A 14 15.50 1.73 -9.73
C ILE A 14 15.01 1.78 -11.18
N ARG A 15 15.74 2.45 -12.08
CA ARG A 15 15.39 2.48 -13.51
C ARG A 15 15.37 1.09 -14.14
N VAL A 16 16.36 0.25 -13.84
CA VAL A 16 16.41 -1.14 -14.32
C VAL A 16 15.19 -1.91 -13.82
N SER A 17 14.86 -1.79 -12.54
CA SER A 17 13.66 -2.41 -11.96
C SER A 17 12.37 -1.96 -12.66
N GLN A 18 12.20 -0.66 -12.91
CA GLN A 18 11.05 -0.14 -13.65
C GLN A 18 10.97 -0.75 -15.06
N ARG A 19 12.09 -0.80 -15.80
CA ARG A 19 12.13 -1.43 -17.14
C ARG A 19 11.75 -2.90 -17.11
N GLN A 20 12.23 -3.65 -16.10
CA GLN A 20 11.91 -5.08 -15.96
C GLN A 20 10.41 -5.33 -15.78
N ARG A 21 9.70 -4.39 -15.12
CA ARG A 21 8.25 -4.43 -14.93
C ARG A 21 7.46 -3.87 -16.12
N GLY A 22 8.12 -3.23 -17.08
CA GLY A 22 7.46 -2.44 -18.12
C GLY A 22 6.92 -1.09 -17.64
N SER A 23 7.29 -0.66 -16.43
CA SER A 23 6.91 0.63 -15.83
C SER A 23 7.76 1.78 -16.39
N SER A 24 7.24 3.01 -16.31
CA SER A 24 7.94 4.22 -16.77
C SER A 24 9.21 4.50 -15.95
N VAL A 25 10.33 4.71 -16.64
CA VAL A 25 11.60 5.12 -16.04
C VAL A 25 11.63 6.61 -15.72
N GLU A 26 10.81 7.39 -16.41
CA GLU A 26 10.69 8.84 -16.26
C GLU A 26 10.20 9.22 -14.86
N LEU A 27 9.46 8.32 -14.17
CA LEU A 27 9.08 8.49 -12.77
C LEU A 27 10.31 8.64 -11.85
N VAL A 28 11.40 7.93 -12.15
CA VAL A 28 12.65 8.01 -11.38
C VAL A 28 13.31 9.37 -11.58
N ASP A 29 13.36 9.86 -12.82
CA ASP A 29 13.96 11.16 -13.13
C ASP A 29 13.15 12.31 -12.52
N GLN A 30 11.81 12.24 -12.59
CA GLN A 30 10.93 13.18 -11.91
C GLN A 30 11.14 13.17 -10.39
N ALA A 31 11.35 12.00 -9.78
CA ALA A 31 11.58 11.88 -8.35
C ALA A 31 12.91 12.50 -7.94
N ILE A 32 13.95 12.37 -8.76
CA ILE A 32 15.24 13.04 -8.53
C ILE A 32 15.08 14.56 -8.55
N GLU A 33 14.33 15.11 -9.52
CA GLU A 33 14.11 16.55 -9.60
C GLU A 33 13.25 17.08 -8.45
N LEU A 34 12.21 16.34 -8.05
CA LEU A 34 11.40 16.68 -6.88
C LEU A 34 12.21 16.59 -5.57
N ASP A 35 13.12 15.62 -5.42
CA ASP A 35 14.01 15.55 -4.26
C ASP A 35 14.96 16.75 -4.19
N LYS A 36 15.53 17.19 -5.33
CA LYS A 36 16.34 18.41 -5.39
C LYS A 36 15.53 19.64 -5.00
N ALA A 37 14.32 19.78 -5.54
CA ALA A 37 13.43 20.89 -5.24
C ALA A 37 13.01 20.92 -3.76
N LYS A 38 12.65 19.75 -3.19
CA LYS A 38 12.36 19.61 -1.76
C LYS A 38 13.53 20.09 -0.90
N ARG A 39 14.75 19.61 -1.17
CA ARG A 39 15.94 20.00 -0.40
C ARG A 39 16.24 21.49 -0.50
N ALA A 40 16.10 22.08 -1.70
CA ALA A 40 16.28 23.51 -1.89
C ALA A 40 15.24 24.34 -1.10
N ALA A 41 13.96 23.94 -1.16
CA ALA A 41 12.89 24.61 -0.42
C ALA A 41 13.07 24.49 1.11
N LEU A 42 13.48 23.31 1.59
CA LEU A 42 13.77 23.09 3.00
C LEU A 42 14.94 23.96 3.49
N ALA A 43 16.04 24.02 2.71
CA ALA A 43 17.19 24.85 3.04
C ALA A 43 16.83 26.36 3.07
N GLU A 44 15.96 26.83 2.16
CA GLU A 44 15.45 28.19 2.16
C GLU A 44 14.60 28.49 3.40
N PHE A 45 13.71 27.57 3.76
CA PHE A 45 12.91 27.67 4.99
C PHE A 45 13.79 27.75 6.24
N GLU A 46 14.77 26.86 6.38
CA GLU A 46 15.70 26.86 7.51
C GLU A 46 16.52 28.15 7.59
N LYS A 47 16.98 28.66 6.45
CA LYS A 47 17.70 29.93 6.35
C LYS A 47 16.82 31.09 6.85
N LEU A 48 15.61 31.24 6.32
CA LEU A 48 14.71 32.33 6.70
C LEU A 48 14.30 32.22 8.17
N ARG A 49 14.10 31.00 8.67
CA ARG A 49 13.80 30.75 10.09
C ARG A 49 14.97 31.14 10.98
N ALA A 50 16.20 30.85 10.57
CA ALA A 50 17.40 31.29 11.29
C ALA A 50 17.54 32.82 11.30
N GLU A 51 17.27 33.49 10.17
CA GLU A 51 17.26 34.95 10.06
C GLU A 51 16.19 35.58 10.97
N GLN A 52 14.97 35.03 10.99
CA GLN A 52 13.89 35.46 11.87
C GLN A 52 14.28 35.32 13.36
N ASN A 53 14.87 34.18 13.73
CA ASN A 53 15.32 33.92 15.10
C ASN A 53 16.45 34.88 15.52
N ALA A 54 17.40 35.17 14.62
CA ALA A 54 18.46 36.13 14.86
C ALA A 54 17.88 37.55 15.01
N HIS A 55 16.93 37.93 14.16
CA HIS A 55 16.25 39.23 14.24
C HIS A 55 15.43 39.39 15.52
N GLY A 56 14.79 38.32 16.01
CA GLY A 56 14.10 38.32 17.30
C GLY A 56 15.02 38.67 18.49
N LYS A 57 16.29 38.25 18.44
CA LYS A 57 17.31 38.63 19.44
C LYS A 57 17.66 40.11 19.35
N LEU A 58 17.74 40.68 18.15
CA LEU A 58 17.99 42.11 17.94
C LEU A 58 16.83 42.96 18.50
N VAL A 59 15.58 42.57 18.24
CA VAL A 59 14.39 43.24 18.80
C VAL A 59 14.41 43.24 20.33
N ALA A 60 14.81 42.12 20.95
CA ALA A 60 14.89 42.01 22.41
C ALA A 60 15.94 42.95 23.02
N ALA A 61 17.08 43.13 22.34
CA ALA A 61 18.20 43.96 22.78
C ALA A 61 18.07 45.46 22.45
N ALA A 62 17.16 45.86 21.56
CA ALA A 62 17.09 47.23 21.05
C ALA A 62 16.46 48.25 22.04
N PRO A 63 16.86 49.54 21.99
CA PRO A 63 16.20 50.63 22.71
C PRO A 63 14.75 50.86 22.27
N LYS A 64 13.95 51.49 23.14
CA LYS A 64 12.50 51.65 22.95
C LYS A 64 12.15 52.45 21.68
N GLU A 65 13.01 53.40 21.27
CA GLU A 65 12.79 54.20 20.06
C GLU A 65 13.00 53.42 18.75
N GLU A 66 13.83 52.37 18.75
CA GLU A 66 14.16 51.58 17.56
C GLU A 66 13.30 50.30 17.43
N LYS A 67 12.68 49.87 18.53
CA LYS A 67 11.86 48.65 18.58
C LYS A 67 10.73 48.62 17.56
N ALA A 68 10.07 49.74 17.29
CA ALA A 68 8.92 49.76 16.37
C ALA A 68 9.31 49.31 14.94
N LYS A 69 10.42 49.83 14.41
CA LYS A 69 10.93 49.45 13.07
C LYS A 69 11.43 48.00 13.03
N LEU A 70 12.07 47.54 14.11
CA LEU A 70 12.54 46.17 14.20
C LEU A 70 11.37 45.18 14.32
N VAL A 71 10.29 45.52 15.02
CA VAL A 71 9.09 44.69 15.08
C VAL A 71 8.44 44.56 13.70
N GLU A 72 8.33 45.65 12.93
CA GLU A 72 7.80 45.64 11.57
C GLU A 72 8.62 44.73 10.64
N HIS A 73 9.96 44.83 10.67
CA HIS A 73 10.83 43.93 9.92
C HIS A 73 10.68 42.46 10.38
N GLY A 74 10.52 42.23 11.68
CA GLY A 74 10.26 40.89 12.21
C GLY A 74 8.95 40.27 11.72
N GLN A 75 7.90 41.09 11.54
CA GLN A 75 6.64 40.66 10.94
C GLN A 75 6.81 40.29 9.46
N GLN A 76 7.60 41.04 8.70
CA GLN A 76 7.91 40.70 7.31
C GLN A 76 8.70 39.37 7.20
N LEU A 77 9.69 39.16 8.08
CA LEU A 77 10.40 37.88 8.18
C LEU A 77 9.46 36.73 8.53
N ALA A 78 8.50 36.95 9.44
CA ALA A 78 7.50 35.93 9.79
C ALA A 78 6.63 35.52 8.60
N VAL A 79 6.24 36.48 7.75
CA VAL A 79 5.50 36.20 6.50
C VAL A 79 6.37 35.38 5.54
N GLY A 80 7.65 35.74 5.38
CA GLY A 80 8.60 35.00 4.55
C GLY A 80 8.81 33.56 5.02
N VAL A 81 9.00 33.34 6.32
CA VAL A 81 9.15 32.01 6.93
C VAL A 81 7.91 31.16 6.68
N LYS A 82 6.71 31.71 6.92
CA LYS A 82 5.45 30.98 6.67
C LYS A 82 5.28 30.59 5.20
N ALA A 83 5.66 31.47 4.27
CA ALA A 83 5.60 31.17 2.85
C ALA A 83 6.64 30.12 2.42
N ALA A 84 7.83 30.13 3.01
CA ALA A 84 8.86 29.12 2.75
C ALA A 84 8.49 27.75 3.34
N GLU A 85 7.90 27.72 4.53
CA GLU A 85 7.38 26.50 5.16
C GLU A 85 6.30 25.85 4.28
N ALA A 86 5.34 26.65 3.79
CA ALA A 86 4.30 26.16 2.88
C ALA A 86 4.90 25.55 1.60
N ARG A 87 5.90 26.21 0.99
CA ARG A 87 6.61 25.68 -0.19
C ARG A 87 7.38 24.39 0.10
N ALA A 88 8.03 24.28 1.26
CA ALA A 88 8.73 23.08 1.67
C ALA A 88 7.75 21.90 1.86
N ASN A 89 6.62 22.14 2.52
CA ASN A 89 5.57 21.13 2.72
C ASN A 89 4.94 20.70 1.39
N GLU A 90 4.66 21.62 0.47
CA GLU A 90 4.14 21.30 -0.85
C GLU A 90 5.14 20.46 -1.67
N ALA A 91 6.43 20.80 -1.61
CA ALA A 91 7.47 20.03 -2.29
C ALA A 91 7.60 18.61 -1.71
N ASP A 92 7.49 18.46 -0.39
CA ASP A 92 7.50 17.16 0.29
C ASP A 92 6.30 16.29 -0.08
N GLN A 93 5.10 16.88 -0.13
CA GLN A 93 3.88 16.19 -0.56
C GLN A 93 3.97 15.72 -2.02
N LYS A 94 4.44 16.58 -2.93
CA LYS A 94 4.63 16.22 -4.35
C LYS A 94 5.62 15.07 -4.51
N LEU A 95 6.75 15.13 -3.80
CA LEU A 95 7.73 14.04 -3.81
C LEU A 95 7.11 12.74 -3.28
N SER A 96 6.45 12.78 -2.12
CA SER A 96 5.84 11.61 -1.50
C SER A 96 4.80 10.95 -2.41
N GLN A 97 3.94 11.74 -3.08
CA GLN A 97 2.96 11.24 -4.03
C GLN A 97 3.61 10.57 -5.25
N LEU A 98 4.74 11.08 -5.73
CA LEU A 98 5.46 10.47 -6.85
C LEU A 98 6.18 9.19 -6.43
N LEU A 99 6.80 9.18 -5.24
CA LEU A 99 7.50 8.00 -4.71
C LEU A 99 6.55 6.82 -4.47
N MET A 100 5.26 7.09 -4.16
CA MET A 100 4.23 6.06 -4.06
C MET A 100 3.90 5.36 -5.39
N LYS A 101 4.29 5.96 -6.53
CA LYS A 101 4.11 5.38 -7.87
C LYS A 101 5.33 4.58 -8.36
N ILE A 102 6.42 4.57 -7.60
CA ILE A 102 7.62 3.80 -7.95
C ILE A 102 7.53 2.45 -7.24
N ASP A 103 7.57 1.38 -8.02
CA ASP A 103 7.46 0.01 -7.54
C ASP A 103 8.67 -0.40 -6.69
N ASN A 104 8.47 -1.43 -5.88
CA ASN A 104 9.57 -2.04 -5.15
C ASN A 104 10.64 -2.62 -6.10
N VAL A 105 11.90 -2.48 -5.72
CA VAL A 105 13.05 -2.89 -6.54
C VAL A 105 13.03 -4.41 -6.73
N VAL A 106 13.01 -4.83 -8.00
CA VAL A 106 13.06 -6.24 -8.39
C VAL A 106 14.41 -6.85 -7.99
N ILE A 107 14.38 -8.02 -7.35
CA ILE A 107 15.58 -8.78 -6.99
C ILE A 107 16.15 -9.51 -8.20
N GLU A 108 17.42 -9.88 -8.11
CA GLU A 108 18.09 -10.66 -9.17
C GLU A 108 17.40 -12.00 -9.41
N GLY A 109 17.32 -12.42 -10.68
CA GLY A 109 16.74 -13.70 -11.08
C GLY A 109 15.23 -13.70 -11.32
N VAL A 110 14.53 -12.60 -11.05
CA VAL A 110 13.12 -12.44 -11.43
C VAL A 110 13.02 -12.19 -12.94
N PRO A 111 12.24 -12.98 -13.70
CA PRO A 111 12.02 -12.73 -15.11
C PRO A 111 11.41 -11.34 -15.37
N ALA A 112 11.91 -10.66 -16.40
CA ALA A 112 11.33 -9.41 -16.87
C ALA A 112 10.10 -9.68 -17.74
N GLY A 113 9.12 -8.77 -17.71
CA GLY A 113 7.91 -8.82 -18.52
C GLY A 113 6.62 -8.95 -17.71
N GLY A 114 5.55 -9.37 -18.40
CA GLY A 114 4.20 -9.49 -17.85
C GLY A 114 3.90 -10.82 -17.16
N GLU A 115 2.62 -11.07 -16.89
CA GLU A 115 2.13 -12.29 -16.24
C GLU A 115 2.51 -13.55 -17.02
N GLU A 116 2.60 -13.46 -18.36
CA GLU A 116 2.99 -14.55 -19.24
C GLU A 116 4.47 -14.92 -19.17
N ASN A 117 5.31 -14.07 -18.57
CA ASN A 117 6.76 -14.26 -18.51
C ASN A 117 7.23 -14.97 -17.23
N PHE A 118 6.50 -16.00 -16.81
CA PHE A 118 6.89 -16.81 -15.66
C PHE A 118 7.85 -17.96 -16.03
N VAL A 119 8.62 -18.43 -15.06
CA VAL A 119 9.44 -19.64 -15.17
C VAL A 119 8.88 -20.69 -14.22
N VAL A 120 8.56 -21.88 -14.75
CA VAL A 120 8.11 -23.01 -13.92
C VAL A 120 9.28 -23.53 -13.10
N ILE A 121 9.22 -23.35 -11.78
CA ILE A 121 10.28 -23.83 -10.86
C ILE A 121 10.10 -25.31 -10.53
N LYS A 122 8.86 -25.75 -10.32
CA LYS A 122 8.55 -27.13 -9.90
C LYS A 122 7.10 -27.48 -10.17
N GLU A 123 6.87 -28.71 -10.63
CA GLU A 123 5.55 -29.36 -10.61
C GLU A 123 5.56 -30.49 -9.57
N VAL A 124 4.47 -30.64 -8.81
CA VAL A 124 4.33 -31.69 -7.79
C VAL A 124 3.03 -32.44 -8.00
N GLY A 125 3.11 -33.77 -8.04
CA GLY A 125 1.96 -34.64 -8.30
C GLY A 125 1.77 -34.93 -9.79
N THR A 126 0.67 -35.59 -10.13
CA THR A 126 0.32 -35.96 -11.50
C THR A 126 -1.13 -35.58 -11.76
N LYS A 127 -1.42 -34.95 -12.91
CA LYS A 127 -2.79 -34.63 -13.31
C LYS A 127 -3.61 -35.92 -13.44
N PRO A 128 -4.83 -35.99 -12.88
CA PRO A 128 -5.66 -37.18 -12.99
C PRO A 128 -6.08 -37.43 -14.43
N ASN A 129 -6.16 -38.70 -14.82
CA ASN A 129 -6.75 -39.11 -16.09
C ASN A 129 -8.15 -39.67 -15.84
N PHE A 130 -9.16 -39.14 -16.53
CA PHE A 130 -10.54 -39.56 -16.36
C PHE A 130 -10.99 -40.42 -17.54
N SER A 131 -11.65 -41.54 -17.26
CA SER A 131 -12.29 -42.39 -18.28
C SER A 131 -13.69 -41.89 -18.68
N PHE A 132 -14.06 -40.69 -18.25
CA PHE A 132 -15.35 -40.06 -18.45
C PHE A 132 -15.15 -38.56 -18.72
N GLU A 133 -16.18 -37.90 -19.25
CA GLU A 133 -16.18 -36.45 -19.43
C GLU A 133 -16.21 -35.75 -18.07
N ALA A 134 -15.08 -35.17 -17.67
CA ALA A 134 -14.96 -34.47 -16.41
C ALA A 134 -15.83 -33.20 -16.42
N LYS A 135 -16.66 -33.07 -15.38
CA LYS A 135 -17.45 -31.86 -15.14
C LYS A 135 -16.61 -30.83 -14.40
N ASP A 136 -16.84 -29.55 -14.68
CA ASP A 136 -16.22 -28.47 -13.92
C ASP A 136 -16.84 -28.32 -12.52
N HIS A 137 -16.25 -27.46 -11.71
CA HIS A 137 -16.68 -27.25 -10.32
C HIS A 137 -18.11 -26.67 -10.21
N ALA A 138 -18.54 -25.86 -11.18
CA ALA A 138 -19.87 -25.23 -11.15
C ALA A 138 -20.94 -26.27 -11.48
N GLN A 139 -20.71 -27.07 -12.53
CA GLN A 139 -21.58 -28.19 -12.91
C GLN A 139 -21.70 -29.23 -11.79
N LEU A 140 -20.58 -29.59 -11.14
CA LEU A 140 -20.60 -30.49 -9.99
C LEU A 140 -21.32 -29.87 -8.80
N GLY A 141 -21.09 -28.59 -8.54
CA GLY A 141 -21.71 -27.84 -7.46
C GLY A 141 -23.24 -27.79 -7.57
N GLU A 142 -23.76 -27.58 -8.78
CA GLU A 142 -25.19 -27.59 -9.07
C GLU A 142 -25.79 -29.01 -8.94
N LEU A 143 -25.15 -30.02 -9.54
CA LEU A 143 -25.61 -31.42 -9.49
C LEU A 143 -25.71 -31.97 -8.06
N LEU A 144 -24.81 -31.53 -7.18
CA LEU A 144 -24.76 -31.93 -5.77
C LEU A 144 -25.62 -31.03 -4.85
N ASP A 145 -26.25 -29.99 -5.40
CA ASP A 145 -26.98 -28.95 -4.66
C ASP A 145 -26.14 -28.23 -3.58
N VAL A 146 -24.85 -28.00 -3.86
CA VAL A 146 -23.89 -27.39 -2.93
C VAL A 146 -23.41 -26.00 -3.34
N ILE A 147 -23.53 -25.62 -4.62
CA ILE A 147 -23.28 -24.26 -5.13
C ILE A 147 -24.55 -23.76 -5.82
N ASP A 148 -25.00 -22.56 -5.45
CA ASP A 148 -26.21 -21.93 -5.99
C ASP A 148 -25.91 -20.52 -6.50
N ILE A 149 -25.56 -20.47 -7.79
CA ILE A 149 -25.17 -19.24 -8.49
C ILE A 149 -26.40 -18.38 -8.78
N GLU A 150 -27.51 -18.98 -9.22
CA GLU A 150 -28.73 -18.24 -9.57
C GLU A 150 -29.24 -17.40 -8.40
N ARG A 151 -29.29 -17.99 -7.19
CA ARG A 151 -29.69 -17.22 -6.00
C ARG A 151 -28.65 -16.17 -5.64
N GLY A 152 -27.35 -16.43 -5.82
CA GLY A 152 -26.30 -15.43 -5.59
C GLY A 152 -26.46 -14.21 -6.51
N VAL A 153 -26.66 -14.45 -7.80
CA VAL A 153 -26.91 -13.40 -8.81
C VAL A 153 -28.16 -12.60 -8.48
N LYS A 154 -29.24 -13.27 -8.09
CA LYS A 154 -30.49 -12.61 -7.71
C LYS A 154 -30.33 -11.62 -6.55
N ILE A 155 -29.44 -11.89 -5.60
CA ILE A 155 -29.29 -11.09 -4.38
C ILE A 155 -28.21 -10.02 -4.52
N SER A 156 -27.07 -10.35 -5.12
CA SER A 156 -25.87 -9.49 -5.10
C SER A 156 -25.32 -9.15 -6.49
N GLY A 157 -25.94 -9.66 -7.56
CA GLY A 157 -25.45 -9.49 -8.93
C GLY A 157 -24.40 -10.54 -9.33
N SER A 158 -23.77 -10.35 -10.48
CA SER A 158 -22.75 -11.28 -10.98
C SER A 158 -21.60 -11.48 -9.99
N ARG A 159 -20.94 -12.66 -10.07
CA ARG A 159 -19.80 -13.07 -9.22
C ARG A 159 -20.14 -13.39 -7.76
N PHE A 160 -21.42 -13.49 -7.42
CA PHE A 160 -21.88 -13.97 -6.11
C PHE A 160 -22.59 -15.32 -6.25
N TYR A 161 -22.48 -16.15 -5.20
CA TYR A 161 -23.09 -17.48 -5.11
C TYR A 161 -23.39 -17.82 -3.65
N PHE A 162 -24.25 -18.80 -3.43
CA PHE A 162 -24.40 -19.44 -2.12
C PHE A 162 -23.69 -20.78 -2.11
N LEU A 163 -23.03 -21.11 -1.00
CA LEU A 163 -22.70 -22.48 -0.64
C LEU A 163 -23.79 -23.08 0.24
N LYS A 164 -24.16 -24.33 -0.01
CA LYS A 164 -25.23 -25.02 0.70
C LYS A 164 -24.79 -26.37 1.24
N GLY A 165 -25.44 -26.83 2.30
CA GLY A 165 -25.27 -28.17 2.85
C GLY A 165 -23.81 -28.58 2.99
N TRP A 166 -23.41 -29.60 2.22
CA TRP A 166 -22.04 -30.11 2.24
C TRP A 166 -21.00 -29.15 1.65
N GLY A 167 -21.37 -28.27 0.70
CA GLY A 167 -20.45 -27.25 0.16
C GLY A 167 -20.03 -26.25 1.24
N ALA A 168 -21.01 -25.72 1.98
CA ALA A 168 -20.74 -24.80 3.08
C ALA A 168 -19.90 -25.47 4.20
N ARG A 169 -20.19 -26.74 4.52
CA ARG A 169 -19.38 -27.48 5.50
C ARG A 169 -17.97 -27.77 5.00
N LEU A 170 -17.79 -28.03 3.71
CA LEU A 170 -16.49 -28.28 3.10
C LEU A 170 -15.61 -27.02 3.13
N GLU A 171 -16.17 -25.85 2.79
CA GLU A 171 -15.48 -24.56 2.93
C GLU A 171 -14.92 -24.38 4.35
N LEU A 172 -15.79 -24.49 5.37
CA LEU A 172 -15.38 -24.35 6.76
C LEU A 172 -14.30 -25.37 7.17
N ALA A 173 -14.44 -26.63 6.73
CA ALA A 173 -13.46 -27.67 7.00
C ALA A 173 -12.10 -27.38 6.36
N MET A 174 -12.08 -26.87 5.12
CA MET A 174 -10.86 -26.49 4.42
C MET A 174 -10.17 -25.30 5.08
N MET A 175 -10.94 -24.28 5.48
CA MET A 175 -10.39 -23.12 6.18
C MET A 175 -9.78 -23.51 7.54
N GLN A 176 -10.46 -24.38 8.30
CA GLN A 176 -9.93 -24.89 9.57
C GLN A 176 -8.67 -25.74 9.36
N LEU A 177 -8.63 -26.59 8.34
CA LEU A 177 -7.44 -27.37 8.01
C LEU A 177 -6.24 -26.46 7.70
N ALA A 178 -6.45 -25.38 6.94
CA ALA A 178 -5.39 -24.41 6.63
C ALA A 178 -4.90 -23.69 7.90
N LEU A 179 -5.82 -23.28 8.79
CA LEU A 179 -5.47 -22.65 10.07
C LEU A 179 -4.67 -23.59 10.96
N ASP A 180 -5.10 -24.85 11.11
CA ASP A 180 -4.40 -25.87 11.89
C ASP A 180 -2.98 -26.12 11.36
N GLN A 181 -2.80 -26.13 10.03
CA GLN A 181 -1.48 -26.25 9.42
C GLN A 181 -0.59 -25.04 9.71
N ALA A 182 -1.14 -23.82 9.63
CA ALA A 182 -0.42 -22.59 9.95
C ALA A 182 0.02 -22.56 11.42
N VAL A 183 -0.88 -22.92 12.35
CA VAL A 183 -0.56 -23.03 13.78
C VAL A 183 0.55 -24.05 14.03
N LYS A 184 0.50 -25.23 13.41
CA LYS A 184 1.58 -26.23 13.49
C LYS A 184 2.90 -25.73 12.93
N ALA A 185 2.87 -24.81 11.96
CA ALA A 185 4.05 -24.15 11.40
C ALA A 185 4.54 -22.94 12.24
N GLY A 186 3.92 -22.69 13.40
CA GLY A 186 4.31 -21.63 14.34
C GLY A 186 3.73 -20.26 14.02
N PHE A 187 2.64 -20.18 13.25
CA PHE A 187 1.92 -18.92 13.02
C PHE A 187 0.87 -18.68 14.11
N THR A 188 0.75 -17.44 14.55
CA THR A 188 -0.32 -16.98 15.44
C THR A 188 -1.58 -16.71 14.61
N PRO A 189 -2.71 -17.39 14.88
CA PRO A 189 -3.95 -17.20 14.15
C PRO A 189 -4.61 -15.88 14.56
N LEU A 190 -5.06 -15.08 13.60
CA LEU A 190 -5.76 -13.81 13.81
C LEU A 190 -7.03 -13.77 12.99
N ILE A 191 -8.14 -13.34 13.59
CA ILE A 191 -9.33 -12.89 12.85
C ILE A 191 -9.18 -11.40 12.66
N THR A 192 -9.09 -10.94 11.41
CA THR A 192 -8.78 -9.53 11.14
C THR A 192 -10.04 -8.72 10.86
N PRO A 193 -10.07 -7.41 11.21
CA PRO A 193 -11.07 -6.51 10.68
C PRO A 193 -11.08 -6.53 9.15
N THR A 194 -12.26 -6.41 8.55
CA THR A 194 -12.42 -6.31 7.08
C THR A 194 -12.66 -4.89 6.61
N LEU A 195 -12.76 -3.93 7.53
CA LEU A 195 -12.85 -2.50 7.28
C LEU A 195 -11.60 -1.83 7.86
N VAL A 196 -10.91 -1.04 7.04
CA VAL A 196 -9.66 -0.38 7.43
C VAL A 196 -9.68 1.09 7.03
N ARG A 197 -8.91 1.90 7.77
CA ARG A 197 -8.73 3.33 7.51
C ARG A 197 -7.84 3.56 6.27
N PRO A 198 -7.94 4.73 5.61
CA PRO A 198 -7.21 5.02 4.37
C PRO A 198 -5.69 4.85 4.50
N GLU A 199 -5.10 5.23 5.63
CA GLU A 199 -3.65 5.12 5.88
C GLU A 199 -3.16 3.65 5.93
N VAL A 200 -3.99 2.74 6.44
CA VAL A 200 -3.66 1.30 6.48
C VAL A 200 -3.73 0.72 5.07
N MET A 201 -4.77 1.07 4.30
CA MET A 201 -4.90 0.63 2.91
C MET A 201 -3.76 1.18 2.03
N GLN A 202 -3.38 2.44 2.25
CA GLN A 202 -2.26 3.08 1.56
C GLN A 202 -0.93 2.41 1.88
N GLY A 203 -0.70 2.04 3.15
CA GLY A 203 0.53 1.40 3.60
C GLY A 203 0.86 0.10 2.84
N THR A 204 -0.16 -0.61 2.38
CA THR A 204 -0.04 -1.83 1.56
C THR A 204 0.02 -1.61 0.05
N GLY A 205 -0.04 -0.37 -0.44
CA GLY A 205 0.06 -0.05 -1.87
C GLY A 205 -1.21 -0.28 -2.70
N PHE A 206 -2.33 -0.64 -2.07
CA PHE A 206 -3.61 -0.82 -2.77
C PHE A 206 -4.27 0.51 -3.17
N LEU A 207 -3.99 1.61 -2.46
CA LEU A 207 -4.44 2.94 -2.89
C LEU A 207 -3.49 3.50 -3.96
N GLY A 208 -4.07 4.00 -5.05
CA GLY A 208 -3.35 4.47 -6.25
C GLY A 208 -3.98 3.89 -7.51
N GLU A 209 -3.20 3.14 -8.28
CA GLU A 209 -3.64 2.50 -9.53
C GLU A 209 -4.74 1.45 -9.30
N HIS A 210 -4.71 0.74 -8.17
CA HIS A 210 -5.71 -0.28 -7.82
C HIS A 210 -6.95 0.25 -7.10
N SER A 211 -7.07 1.57 -6.88
CA SER A 211 -8.21 2.17 -6.16
C SER A 211 -9.57 1.78 -6.74
N ALA A 212 -9.64 1.57 -8.07
CA ALA A 212 -10.86 1.18 -8.76
C ALA A 212 -11.35 -0.23 -8.40
N GLU A 213 -10.46 -1.09 -7.90
CA GLU A 213 -10.74 -2.48 -7.57
C GLU A 213 -11.28 -2.66 -6.13
N ILE A 214 -11.31 -1.58 -5.34
CA ILE A 214 -11.60 -1.62 -3.89
C ILE A 214 -12.97 -1.02 -3.60
N TYR A 215 -13.71 -1.63 -2.68
CA TYR A 215 -14.95 -1.04 -2.16
C TYR A 215 -14.62 0.02 -1.10
N TYR A 216 -15.20 1.21 -1.26
CA TYR A 216 -15.05 2.36 -0.36
C TYR A 216 -16.41 2.75 0.22
N LEU A 217 -16.46 2.99 1.53
CA LEU A 217 -17.63 3.44 2.29
C LEU A 217 -17.42 4.92 2.65
N PRO A 218 -17.99 5.86 1.88
CA PRO A 218 -17.67 7.29 2.01
C PRO A 218 -18.19 7.93 3.30
N ASP A 219 -19.32 7.45 3.83
CA ASP A 219 -19.91 8.03 5.05
C ASP A 219 -19.08 7.73 6.31
N ASP A 220 -18.27 6.68 6.27
CA ASP A 220 -17.41 6.24 7.39
C ASP A 220 -15.91 6.47 7.12
N GLU A 221 -15.54 6.85 5.90
CA GLU A 221 -14.16 6.92 5.41
C GLU A 221 -13.37 5.60 5.59
N LEU A 222 -14.01 4.46 5.30
CA LEU A 222 -13.42 3.12 5.43
C LEU A 222 -13.39 2.35 4.11
N TYR A 223 -12.40 1.47 3.97
CA TYR A 223 -12.28 0.54 2.84
C TYR A 223 -12.53 -0.90 3.27
N LEU A 224 -13.24 -1.66 2.44
CA LEU A 224 -13.28 -3.12 2.60
C LEU A 224 -12.00 -3.75 2.08
N THR A 225 -11.42 -4.70 2.83
CA THR A 225 -10.16 -5.35 2.49
C THR A 225 -10.33 -6.47 1.46
N GLY A 226 -9.48 -6.48 0.42
CA GLY A 226 -9.41 -7.57 -0.59
C GLY A 226 -8.53 -8.77 -0.20
N THR A 227 -7.90 -8.70 0.98
CA THR A 227 -7.02 -9.70 1.59
C THR A 227 -6.83 -9.37 3.07
N SER A 228 -6.66 -10.36 3.95
CA SER A 228 -6.34 -10.14 5.37
C SER A 228 -4.98 -9.46 5.56
N GLU A 229 -4.10 -9.51 4.55
CA GLU A 229 -2.81 -8.82 4.52
C GLU A 229 -2.92 -7.34 4.85
N VAL A 230 -3.95 -6.63 4.37
CA VAL A 230 -4.11 -5.19 4.62
C VAL A 230 -4.22 -4.89 6.11
N ALA A 231 -5.09 -5.62 6.80
CA ALA A 231 -5.27 -5.46 8.24
C ALA A 231 -4.04 -5.95 9.03
N LEU A 232 -3.38 -7.02 8.57
CA LEU A 232 -2.15 -7.54 9.19
C LEU A 232 -0.97 -6.57 9.04
N ALA A 233 -0.81 -5.92 7.88
CA ALA A 233 0.26 -4.97 7.64
C ALA A 233 0.14 -3.72 8.55
N GLY A 234 -1.10 -3.31 8.85
CA GLY A 234 -1.38 -2.24 9.81
C GLY A 234 -1.29 -2.66 11.28
N TYR A 235 -1.11 -3.95 11.60
CA TYR A 235 -1.21 -4.47 12.97
C TYR A 235 -0.15 -3.88 13.92
N HIS A 236 1.05 -3.61 13.41
CA HIS A 236 2.16 -2.98 14.14
C HIS A 236 2.44 -1.55 13.65
N ALA A 237 1.45 -0.88 13.06
CA ALA A 237 1.61 0.50 12.61
C ALA A 237 1.94 1.41 13.81
N ASP A 238 2.91 2.30 13.63
CA ASP A 238 3.39 3.25 14.64
C ASP A 238 4.01 2.60 15.90
N GLU A 239 4.43 1.33 15.82
CA GLU A 239 5.12 0.62 16.89
C GLU A 239 6.63 0.50 16.63
N ILE A 240 7.42 0.54 17.72
CA ILE A 240 8.84 0.16 17.68
C ILE A 240 8.94 -1.29 18.16
N ILE A 241 9.33 -2.18 17.25
CA ILE A 241 9.61 -3.57 17.56
C ILE A 241 11.07 -3.66 18.03
N GLU A 242 11.30 -4.16 19.25
CA GLU A 242 12.66 -4.23 19.82
C GLU A 242 13.37 -5.57 19.56
N ASP A 243 12.61 -6.67 19.49
CA ASP A 243 13.13 -8.02 19.29
C ASP A 243 12.89 -8.47 17.85
N PHE A 244 13.97 -8.71 17.11
CA PHE A 244 13.97 -9.24 15.75
C PHE A 244 14.66 -10.62 15.67
N ASP A 245 15.01 -11.24 16.80
CA ASP A 245 15.66 -12.55 16.83
C ASP A 245 14.72 -13.65 16.32
N GLN A 246 13.42 -13.46 16.49
CA GLN A 246 12.38 -14.34 15.95
C GLN A 246 11.38 -13.55 15.10
N PRO A 247 11.01 -14.07 13.90
CA PRO A 247 10.00 -13.42 13.08
C PRO A 247 8.62 -13.53 13.75
N MET A 248 7.90 -12.42 13.80
CA MET A 248 6.46 -12.44 14.06
C MET A 248 5.74 -13.05 12.87
N ARG A 249 4.98 -14.12 13.12
CA ARG A 249 4.30 -14.91 12.08
C ARG A 249 2.82 -14.95 12.36
N TYR A 250 2.02 -14.39 11.46
CA TYR A 250 0.56 -14.29 11.61
C TYR A 250 -0.18 -15.02 10.48
N ALA A 251 -1.27 -15.70 10.83
CA ALA A 251 -2.20 -16.30 9.89
C ALA A 251 -3.56 -15.59 9.99
N GLY A 252 -3.82 -14.66 9.08
CA GLY A 252 -5.04 -13.84 9.07
C GLY A 252 -6.21 -14.52 8.38
N TRP A 253 -7.34 -14.64 9.07
CA TRP A 253 -8.63 -15.07 8.54
C TRP A 253 -9.55 -13.87 8.35
N SER A 254 -10.03 -13.64 7.12
CA SER A 254 -11.05 -12.64 6.83
C SER A 254 -11.87 -12.98 5.59
N THR A 255 -13.05 -12.37 5.46
CA THR A 255 -13.74 -12.27 4.17
C THR A 255 -13.00 -11.25 3.30
N CYS A 256 -12.85 -11.54 2.01
CA CYS A 256 -12.12 -10.69 1.05
C CYS A 256 -13.08 -10.08 0.04
N TYR A 257 -13.00 -8.76 -0.16
CA TYR A 257 -13.89 -8.00 -1.05
C TYR A 257 -13.08 -7.38 -2.19
N ARG A 258 -13.44 -7.73 -3.43
CA ARG A 258 -12.82 -7.16 -4.64
C ARG A 258 -13.93 -6.78 -5.62
N ARG A 259 -13.83 -5.60 -6.22
CA ARG A 259 -14.79 -5.14 -7.23
C ARG A 259 -14.57 -5.84 -8.57
N GLU A 260 -13.39 -6.41 -8.78
CA GLU A 260 -13.01 -7.11 -10.02
C GLU A 260 -13.18 -6.23 -11.27
N ALA A 261 -13.08 -4.91 -11.10
CA ALA A 261 -13.26 -3.93 -12.17
C ALA A 261 -12.20 -4.16 -13.26
N GLY A 262 -12.64 -4.37 -14.50
CA GLY A 262 -11.74 -4.60 -15.63
C GLY A 262 -11.50 -6.07 -15.99
N SER A 263 -11.88 -7.03 -15.13
CA SER A 263 -11.81 -8.46 -15.47
C SER A 263 -12.96 -8.86 -16.41
N HIS A 264 -12.82 -8.54 -17.69
CA HIS A 264 -13.76 -8.94 -18.74
C HIS A 264 -13.34 -10.33 -19.26
N GLY A 265 -14.16 -11.32 -18.94
CA GLY A 265 -14.03 -12.73 -19.32
C GLY A 265 -15.25 -13.48 -18.87
#